data_AF-A0A3M0MFQ3-F1
#
_entry.id   AF-A0A3M0MFQ3-F1
#
_cell.length_a   1.000
_cell.length_b   1.000
_cell.length_c   1.000
_cell.angle_alpha   90.00
_cell.angle_beta   90.00
_cell.angle_gamma   90.00
#
_symmetry.space_group_name_H-M   'P 1'
#
loop_
_entity.id
_entity.type
_entity.pdbx_description
1 polymer ?
#
loop_
_entity_poly.entity_id
_entity_poly.type
_entity_poly.pdbx_seq_one_letter_code
_entity_poly.pdbx_strand_id
1 'polypeptide(L)'
;MGELDQLPLTELIIETGIHDAIARKLNEKGKLTKNAIAEGIINNVRKTIIRDQLTDPRFYDHMSKLLDDLIKQSRADAAAYEEFLRKAEELVKRLASKQPDAGVPSALHGKREATVVFNNLASISASTFQCPANDDDKAALALRIDLAVRERAPAGWKGDQAREAQVLNALFPIPDRDRDATLALFEIIKNQPGY
;
A
#
# COMPACT_ATOMS: atom_id res chain seq x y z
N MET A 1 -16.79 -21.47 16.98
CA MET A 1 -16.44 -21.16 15.58
C MET A 1 -16.96 -19.76 15.33
N GLY A 2 -16.13 -18.72 15.19
CA GLY A 2 -16.71 -17.36 15.21
C GLY A 2 -15.83 -16.18 14.79
N GLU A 3 -14.50 -16.29 14.78
CA GLU A 3 -13.63 -15.17 14.36
C GLU A 3 -13.10 -15.33 12.93
N LEU A 4 -12.68 -16.54 12.55
CA LEU A 4 -12.05 -16.80 11.25
C LEU A 4 -13.01 -16.67 10.05
N ASP A 5 -14.32 -16.89 10.23
CA ASP A 5 -15.30 -16.81 9.13
C ASP A 5 -15.59 -15.35 8.71
N GLN A 6 -15.29 -14.39 9.59
CA GLN A 6 -15.49 -12.96 9.32
C GLN A 6 -14.28 -12.32 8.64
N LEU A 7 -13.10 -12.92 8.74
CA LEU A 7 -11.86 -12.40 8.16
C LEU A 7 -11.97 -12.36 6.64
N PRO A 8 -11.57 -11.27 5.95
CA PRO A 8 -11.44 -11.24 4.51
C PRO A 8 -10.50 -12.34 4.01
N LEU A 9 -10.70 -12.80 2.77
CA LEU A 9 -9.96 -13.96 2.25
C LEU A 9 -8.44 -13.77 2.37
N THR A 10 -7.95 -12.55 2.13
CA THR A 10 -6.53 -12.20 2.24
C THR A 10 -6.00 -12.38 3.67
N GLU A 11 -6.76 -12.00 4.69
CA GLU A 11 -6.41 -12.21 6.10
C GLU A 11 -6.41 -13.70 6.46
N LEU A 12 -7.43 -14.44 6.02
CA LEU A 12 -7.49 -15.89 6.24
C LEU A 12 -6.33 -16.67 5.60
N ILE A 13 -5.88 -16.23 4.41
CA ILE A 13 -4.69 -16.81 3.73
C ILE A 13 -3.43 -16.64 4.57
N ILE A 14 -3.28 -15.52 5.29
CA ILE A 14 -2.09 -15.25 6.10
C ILE A 14 -2.07 -16.13 7.34
N GLU A 15 -3.23 -16.31 7.97
CA GLU A 15 -3.33 -17.08 9.22
C GLU A 15 -3.29 -18.59 9.00
N THR A 16 -3.91 -19.07 7.92
CA THR A 16 -4.12 -20.51 7.71
C THR A 16 -3.39 -21.09 6.49
N GLY A 17 -2.83 -20.23 5.64
CA GLY A 17 -2.30 -20.64 4.34
C GLY A 17 -3.39 -20.70 3.26
N ILE A 18 -2.98 -20.66 1.99
CA ILE A 18 -3.93 -20.46 0.89
C ILE A 18 -4.89 -21.64 0.69
N HIS A 19 -4.43 -22.87 0.93
CA HIS A 19 -5.27 -24.06 0.74
C HIS A 19 -6.42 -24.13 1.76
N ASP A 20 -6.13 -23.90 3.04
CA ASP A 20 -7.14 -23.89 4.10
C ASP A 20 -8.10 -22.71 3.93
N ALA A 21 -7.59 -21.54 3.54
CA ALA A 21 -8.42 -20.38 3.25
C ALA A 21 -9.38 -20.62 2.08
N ILE A 22 -8.91 -21.29 1.01
CA ILE A 22 -9.77 -21.70 -0.11
C ILE A 22 -10.83 -22.68 0.39
N ALA A 23 -10.44 -23.73 1.11
CA ALA A 23 -11.36 -24.76 1.57
C ALA A 23 -12.47 -24.20 2.47
N ARG A 24 -12.16 -23.22 3.31
CA ARG A 24 -13.14 -22.62 4.22
C ARG A 24 -14.02 -21.56 3.56
N LYS A 25 -13.43 -20.67 2.74
CA LYS A 25 -14.11 -19.43 2.33
C LYS A 25 -14.53 -19.41 0.86
N LEU A 26 -13.76 -20.04 -0.03
CA LEU A 26 -14.06 -20.04 -1.46
C LEU A 26 -14.80 -21.30 -1.87
N ASN A 27 -14.30 -22.48 -1.46
CA ASN A 27 -14.75 -23.78 -1.96
C ASN A 27 -15.22 -24.72 -0.85
N GLU A 28 -15.97 -24.19 0.13
CA GLU A 28 -16.54 -24.96 1.25
C GLU A 28 -17.32 -26.21 0.77
N LYS A 29 -18.06 -26.07 -0.33
CA LYS A 29 -18.86 -27.15 -0.91
C LYS A 29 -18.07 -28.08 -1.84
N GLY A 30 -16.79 -27.78 -2.13
CA GLY A 30 -15.93 -28.58 -3.00
C GLY A 30 -16.32 -28.58 -4.49
N LYS A 31 -17.20 -27.67 -4.94
CA LYS A 31 -17.77 -27.66 -6.29
C LYS A 31 -17.12 -26.67 -7.26
N LEU A 32 -16.27 -25.77 -6.77
CA LEU A 32 -15.64 -24.77 -7.62
C LEU A 32 -14.51 -25.38 -8.47
N THR A 33 -14.43 -24.92 -9.71
CA THR A 33 -13.32 -25.23 -10.59
C THR A 33 -12.07 -24.44 -10.17
N LYS A 34 -10.89 -24.90 -10.59
CA LYS A 34 -9.62 -24.18 -10.38
C LYS A 34 -9.67 -22.73 -10.87
N ASN A 35 -10.28 -22.50 -12.04
CA ASN A 35 -10.46 -21.16 -12.60
C ASN A 35 -11.37 -20.29 -11.73
N ALA A 36 -12.48 -20.84 -11.21
CA ALA A 36 -13.38 -20.09 -10.33
C ALA A 36 -12.69 -19.72 -9.00
N ILE A 37 -11.85 -20.61 -8.46
CA ILE A 37 -11.04 -20.32 -7.27
C ILE A 37 -10.02 -19.22 -7.57
N ALA A 38 -9.30 -19.31 -8.69
CA ALA A 38 -8.30 -18.32 -9.10
C ALA A 38 -8.91 -16.92 -9.26
N GLU A 39 -10.04 -16.80 -9.98
CA GLU A 39 -10.79 -15.55 -10.11
C GLU A 39 -11.26 -15.01 -8.76
N GLY A 40 -11.72 -15.89 -7.87
CA GLY A 40 -12.09 -15.53 -6.50
C GLY A 40 -10.93 -14.90 -5.73
N ILE A 41 -9.73 -15.49 -5.80
CA ILE A 41 -8.52 -14.95 -5.16
C ILE A 41 -8.15 -13.61 -5.78
N ILE A 42 -8.03 -13.54 -7.11
CA ILE A 42 -7.68 -12.33 -7.86
C ILE A 42 -8.60 -11.17 -7.47
N ASN A 43 -9.90 -11.40 -7.42
CA ASN A 43 -10.87 -10.36 -7.07
C ASN A 43 -10.70 -9.87 -5.63
N ASN A 44 -10.44 -10.76 -4.66
CA ASN A 44 -10.20 -10.36 -3.28
C ASN A 44 -8.90 -9.58 -3.12
N VAL A 45 -7.84 -9.99 -3.81
CA VAL A 45 -6.55 -9.27 -3.82
C VAL A 45 -6.73 -7.89 -4.46
N ARG A 46 -7.39 -7.81 -5.64
CA ARG A 46 -7.70 -6.54 -6.31
C ARG A 46 -8.47 -5.59 -5.41
N LYS A 47 -9.52 -6.07 -4.74
CA LYS A 47 -10.30 -5.27 -3.80
C LYS A 47 -9.44 -4.72 -2.66
N THR A 48 -8.52 -5.52 -2.13
CA THR A 48 -7.58 -5.10 -1.09
C THR A 48 -6.64 -4.01 -1.59
N ILE A 49 -6.09 -4.18 -2.80
CA ILE A 49 -5.21 -3.19 -3.43
C ILE A 49 -5.96 -1.86 -3.62
N ILE A 50 -7.16 -1.88 -4.21
CA ILE A 50 -7.95 -0.67 -4.46
C ILE A 50 -8.33 0.03 -3.15
N ARG A 51 -8.77 -0.74 -2.14
CA ARG A 51 -9.20 -0.20 -0.84
C ARG A 51 -8.07 0.58 -0.17
N ASP A 52 -6.86 0.03 -0.19
CA ASP A 52 -5.74 0.58 0.56
C ASP A 52 -4.79 1.43 -0.31
N GLN A 53 -5.08 1.57 -1.61
CA GLN A 53 -4.21 2.23 -2.59
C GLN A 53 -3.74 3.61 -2.15
N LEU A 54 -4.63 4.42 -1.57
CA LEU A 54 -4.31 5.78 -1.17
C LEU A 54 -3.37 5.85 0.04
N THR A 55 -3.24 4.76 0.81
CA THR A 55 -2.38 4.72 2.01
C THR A 55 -0.90 4.65 1.66
N ASP A 56 -0.55 4.10 0.50
CA ASP A 56 0.79 4.14 -0.11
C ASP A 56 0.67 3.89 -1.64
N PRO A 57 0.43 4.94 -2.44
CA PRO A 57 0.13 4.78 -3.86
C PRO A 57 1.20 4.01 -4.64
N ARG A 58 2.49 4.24 -4.36
CA ARG A 58 3.59 3.54 -5.03
C ARG A 58 3.66 2.06 -4.67
N PHE A 59 3.49 1.73 -3.39
CA PHE A 59 3.46 0.33 -2.98
C PHE A 59 2.32 -0.43 -3.67
N TYR A 60 1.11 0.14 -3.66
CA TYR A 60 -0.05 -0.52 -4.24
C TYR A 60 -0.04 -0.54 -5.78
N ASP A 61 0.60 0.43 -6.46
CA ASP A 61 0.88 0.36 -7.90
C ASP A 61 1.79 -0.82 -8.25
N HIS A 62 2.84 -1.03 -7.46
CA HIS A 62 3.73 -2.20 -7.62
C HIS A 62 2.97 -3.51 -7.39
N MET A 63 2.16 -3.60 -6.32
CA MET A 63 1.33 -4.78 -6.07
C MET A 63 0.30 -5.04 -7.18
N SER A 64 -0.25 -3.98 -7.79
CA SER A 64 -1.16 -4.10 -8.94
C SER A 64 -0.46 -4.74 -10.14
N LYS A 65 0.79 -4.35 -10.42
CA LYS A 65 1.59 -4.95 -11.51
C LYS A 65 1.86 -6.43 -11.26
N LEU A 66 2.22 -6.80 -10.02
CA LEU A 66 2.39 -8.21 -9.64
C LEU A 66 1.10 -9.01 -9.79
N LEU A 67 -0.05 -8.41 -9.45
CA LEU A 67 -1.36 -9.02 -9.67
C LEU A 67 -1.66 -9.20 -11.16
N ASP A 68 -1.33 -8.23 -12.02
CA ASP A 68 -1.53 -8.33 -13.47
C ASP A 68 -0.70 -9.46 -14.08
N ASP A 69 0.53 -9.64 -13.62
CA ASP A 69 1.37 -10.76 -14.04
C ASP A 69 0.82 -12.11 -13.53
N LEU A 70 0.27 -12.14 -12.33
CA LEU A 70 -0.42 -13.30 -11.78
C LEU A 70 -1.68 -13.67 -12.59
N ILE A 71 -2.46 -12.68 -13.04
CA ILE A 71 -3.65 -12.85 -13.90
C ILE A 71 -3.26 -13.47 -15.25
N LYS A 72 -2.13 -13.07 -15.84
CA LYS A 72 -1.65 -13.67 -17.10
C LYS A 72 -1.31 -15.16 -16.92
N GLN A 73 -0.79 -15.54 -15.75
CA GLN A 73 -0.38 -16.91 -15.44
C GLN A 73 -1.55 -17.84 -15.12
N SER A 74 -2.69 -17.33 -14.64
CA SER A 74 -3.84 -18.16 -14.20
C SER A 74 -4.54 -18.94 -15.33
N ARG A 75 -4.15 -18.73 -16.59
CA ARG A 75 -4.77 -19.35 -17.79
C ARG A 75 -4.14 -20.66 -18.25
N ALA A 76 -3.28 -21.31 -17.45
CA ALA A 76 -2.49 -22.47 -17.86
C ALA A 76 -2.74 -23.75 -17.00
N ASP A 77 -2.16 -24.89 -17.42
CA ASP A 77 -2.39 -26.26 -16.93
C ASP A 77 -2.14 -26.50 -15.41
N ALA A 78 -2.35 -27.74 -14.93
CA ALA A 78 -2.30 -28.10 -13.51
C ALA A 78 -1.03 -27.68 -12.75
N ALA A 79 0.15 -27.70 -13.37
CA ALA A 79 1.39 -27.21 -12.76
C ALA A 79 1.39 -25.68 -12.57
N ALA A 80 0.76 -24.94 -13.50
CA ALA A 80 0.60 -23.50 -13.39
C ALA A 80 -0.37 -23.10 -12.28
N TYR A 81 -1.31 -23.98 -11.90
CA TYR A 81 -2.24 -23.73 -10.80
C TYR A 81 -1.56 -23.71 -9.43
N GLU A 82 -0.71 -24.69 -9.11
CA GLU A 82 0.02 -24.70 -7.84
C GLU A 82 1.01 -23.53 -7.75
N GLU A 83 1.66 -23.20 -8.88
CA GLU A 83 2.53 -22.02 -8.94
C GLU A 83 1.75 -20.71 -8.75
N PHE A 84 0.55 -20.62 -9.33
CA PHE A 84 -0.38 -19.51 -9.12
C PHE A 84 -0.74 -19.38 -7.64
N LEU A 85 -1.10 -20.48 -6.96
CA LEU A 85 -1.44 -20.45 -5.53
C LEU A 85 -0.26 -19.97 -4.68
N ARG A 86 0.95 -20.45 -4.96
CA ARG A 86 2.16 -20.00 -4.27
C ARG A 86 2.40 -18.51 -4.44
N LYS A 87 2.35 -18.01 -5.69
CA LYS A 87 2.55 -16.58 -5.99
C LYS A 87 1.44 -15.70 -5.42
N ALA A 88 0.20 -16.18 -5.41
CA ALA A 88 -0.92 -15.49 -4.79
C ALA A 88 -0.72 -15.37 -3.27
N GLU A 89 -0.29 -16.43 -2.60
CA GLU A 89 0.00 -16.41 -1.16
C GLU A 89 1.15 -15.44 -0.83
N GLU A 90 2.24 -15.46 -1.61
CA GLU A 90 3.34 -14.51 -1.47
C GLU A 90 2.87 -13.06 -1.64
N LEU A 91 2.05 -12.78 -2.65
CA LEU A 91 1.49 -11.45 -2.88
C LEU A 91 0.63 -10.97 -1.70
N VAL A 92 -0.22 -11.85 -1.16
CA VAL A 92 -1.05 -11.55 0.02
C VAL A 92 -0.18 -11.29 1.25
N LYS A 93 0.87 -12.08 1.48
CA LYS A 93 1.83 -11.87 2.57
C LYS A 93 2.55 -10.52 2.45
N ARG A 94 2.93 -10.11 1.23
CA ARG A 94 3.51 -8.78 0.98
C ARG A 94 2.53 -7.66 1.29
N LEU A 95 1.28 -7.79 0.84
CA LEU A 95 0.21 -6.82 1.13
C LEU A 95 -0.03 -6.62 2.63
N ALA A 96 0.07 -7.69 3.42
CA ALA A 96 -0.18 -7.64 4.85
C ALA A 96 1.00 -7.13 5.67
N SER A 97 2.20 -7.60 5.34
CA SER A 97 3.40 -7.19 6.03
C SER A 97 3.74 -5.71 5.79
N LYS A 98 3.23 -5.14 4.67
CA LYS A 98 3.49 -3.75 4.23
C LYS A 98 4.97 -3.42 4.39
N GLN A 99 5.83 -4.42 4.15
CA GLN A 99 7.25 -4.34 4.43
C GLN A 99 7.84 -3.20 3.60
N PRO A 100 8.78 -2.42 4.16
CA PRO A 100 9.62 -1.57 3.35
C PRO A 100 10.29 -2.47 2.31
N ASP A 101 10.04 -2.21 1.03
CA ASP A 101 10.76 -2.87 -0.05
C ASP A 101 12.27 -2.75 0.22
N ALA A 102 13.05 -3.77 -0.16
CA ALA A 102 14.49 -3.70 -0.11
C ALA A 102 14.97 -2.41 -0.81
N GLY A 103 15.74 -1.57 -0.12
CA GLY A 103 16.17 -0.26 -0.64
C GLY A 103 15.73 0.95 0.19
N VAL A 104 15.06 0.78 1.33
CA VAL A 104 14.77 1.90 2.24
C VAL A 104 16.02 2.27 3.07
N PRO A 105 16.47 3.54 3.03
CA PRO A 105 17.59 4.03 3.84
C PRO A 105 17.43 3.77 5.34
N SER A 106 18.54 3.48 6.03
CA SER A 106 18.54 3.15 7.47
C SER A 106 17.91 4.24 8.34
N ALA A 107 18.02 5.51 7.93
CA ALA A 107 17.41 6.64 8.63
C ALA A 107 15.87 6.59 8.71
N LEU A 108 15.22 5.81 7.84
CA LEU A 108 13.77 5.62 7.78
C LEU A 108 13.31 4.32 8.47
N HIS A 109 14.23 3.49 8.97
CA HIS A 109 13.86 2.23 9.64
C HIS A 109 13.01 2.52 10.89
N GLY A 110 11.87 1.84 10.98
CA GLY A 110 10.88 2.06 12.04
C GLY A 110 10.00 3.31 11.85
N LYS A 111 10.23 4.13 10.82
CA LYS A 111 9.46 5.34 10.52
C LYS A 111 8.59 5.11 9.29
N ARG A 112 7.46 4.43 9.52
CA ARG A 112 6.54 4.00 8.47
C ARG A 112 6.04 5.18 7.64
N GLU A 113 5.57 6.24 8.28
CA GLU A 113 4.94 7.35 7.56
C GLU A 113 5.95 8.12 6.68
N ALA A 114 7.15 8.36 7.21
CA ALA A 114 8.26 8.92 6.44
C ALA A 114 8.68 8.01 5.27
N THR A 115 8.63 6.68 5.44
CA THR A 115 8.93 5.73 4.37
C THR A 115 7.93 5.82 3.22
N VAL A 116 6.63 5.95 3.53
CA VAL A 116 5.59 6.15 2.50
C VAL A 116 5.87 7.45 1.72
N VAL A 117 6.19 8.54 2.42
CA VAL A 117 6.57 9.80 1.76
C VAL A 117 7.78 9.58 0.86
N PHE A 118 8.85 8.97 1.37
CA PHE A 118 10.06 8.66 0.60
C PHE A 118 9.77 7.87 -0.69
N ASN A 119 8.95 6.81 -0.61
CA ASN A 119 8.63 5.99 -1.77
C ASN A 119 7.90 6.79 -2.86
N ASN A 120 7.03 7.71 -2.46
CA ASN A 120 6.16 8.44 -3.39
C ASN A 120 6.78 9.74 -3.93
N LEU A 121 7.76 10.34 -3.23
CA LEU A 121 8.36 11.65 -3.54
C LEU A 121 8.80 11.83 -5.00
N ALA A 122 9.29 10.80 -5.67
CA ALA A 122 9.77 10.89 -7.07
C ALA A 122 8.65 10.88 -8.14
N SER A 123 7.39 10.83 -7.71
CA SER A 123 6.20 10.59 -8.58
C SER A 123 5.08 11.56 -8.32
N ILE A 124 5.23 12.40 -7.29
CA ILE A 124 4.24 13.42 -7.00
C ILE A 124 4.19 14.40 -8.16
N SER A 125 3.00 14.91 -8.43
CA SER A 125 2.85 16.03 -9.36
C SER A 125 3.59 17.23 -8.79
N ALA A 126 4.42 17.88 -9.61
CA ALA A 126 5.21 19.04 -9.23
C ALA A 126 5.36 19.98 -10.43
N SER A 127 5.34 21.29 -10.15
CA SER A 127 5.57 22.35 -11.12
C SER A 127 7.05 22.77 -11.17
N THR A 128 7.65 22.98 -10.00
CA THR A 128 9.02 23.46 -9.81
C THR A 128 9.85 22.56 -8.90
N PHE A 129 9.21 21.82 -8.00
CA PHE A 129 9.88 20.93 -7.07
C PHE A 129 10.60 19.82 -7.82
N GLN A 130 11.86 19.58 -7.44
CA GLN A 130 12.67 18.48 -7.94
C GLN A 130 12.99 17.54 -6.79
N CYS A 131 12.56 16.29 -6.94
CA CYS A 131 12.89 15.24 -5.99
C CYS A 131 14.42 15.03 -5.98
N PRO A 132 15.08 14.99 -4.80
CA PRO A 132 16.49 14.71 -4.72
C PRO A 132 16.84 13.37 -5.39
N ALA A 133 17.93 13.36 -6.15
CA ALA A 133 18.36 12.18 -6.90
C ALA A 133 19.06 11.13 -6.04
N ASN A 134 19.69 11.53 -4.93
CA ASN A 134 20.31 10.61 -3.99
C ASN A 134 19.30 10.19 -2.89
N ASP A 135 19.47 8.98 -2.39
CA ASP A 135 18.54 8.41 -1.42
C ASP A 135 18.66 9.05 -0.04
N ASP A 136 19.83 9.54 0.35
CA ASP A 136 20.05 10.14 1.67
C ASP A 136 19.34 11.50 1.82
N ASP A 137 19.47 12.40 0.85
CA ASP A 137 18.78 13.69 0.82
C ASP A 137 17.29 13.51 0.63
N LYS A 138 16.87 12.53 -0.18
CA LYS A 138 15.46 12.18 -0.34
C LYS A 138 14.88 11.64 0.98
N ALA A 139 15.61 10.82 1.71
CA ALA A 139 15.22 10.34 3.03
C ALA A 139 15.17 11.49 4.06
N ALA A 140 16.16 12.39 4.04
CA ALA A 140 16.18 13.59 4.89
C ALA A 140 14.96 14.50 4.61
N LEU A 141 14.60 14.67 3.34
CA LEU A 141 13.40 15.40 2.94
C LEU A 141 12.13 14.73 3.46
N ALA A 142 12.00 13.41 3.30
CA ALA A 142 10.87 12.65 3.80
C ALA A 142 10.73 12.75 5.33
N LEU A 143 11.84 12.68 6.07
CA LEU A 143 11.89 12.87 7.52
C LEU A 143 11.47 14.29 7.93
N ARG A 144 11.91 15.31 7.20
CA ARG A 144 11.52 16.70 7.45
C ARG A 144 10.04 16.93 7.21
N ILE A 145 9.45 16.28 6.20
CA ILE A 145 8.01 16.29 5.93
C ILE A 145 7.26 15.62 7.09
N ASP A 146 7.66 14.41 7.48
CA ASP A 146 7.04 13.67 8.60
C ASP A 146 7.06 14.48 9.90
N LEU A 147 8.21 15.04 10.25
CA LEU A 147 8.37 15.89 11.43
C LEU A 147 7.46 17.12 11.37
N ALA A 148 7.41 17.83 10.23
CA ALA A 148 6.59 19.02 10.09
C ALA A 148 5.09 18.73 10.29
N VAL A 149 4.61 17.58 9.81
CA VAL A 149 3.22 17.14 10.06
C VAL A 149 3.02 16.83 11.54
N ARG A 150 3.89 16.02 12.15
CA ARG A 150 3.75 15.63 13.57
C ARG A 150 3.76 16.81 14.53
N GLU A 151 4.56 17.83 14.26
CA GLU A 151 4.69 19.00 15.12
C GLU A 151 3.59 20.05 14.91
N ARG A 152 3.08 20.18 13.68
CA ARG A 152 2.21 21.31 13.30
C ARG A 152 0.77 20.90 12.98
N ALA A 153 0.50 19.62 12.79
CA ALA A 153 -0.86 19.16 12.54
C ALA A 153 -1.68 19.19 13.84
N PRO A 154 -2.79 19.94 13.89
CA PRO A 154 -3.65 19.94 15.06
C PRO A 154 -4.37 18.60 15.20
N ALA A 155 -4.79 18.24 16.42
CA ALA A 155 -5.54 17.00 16.65
C ALA A 155 -6.84 16.96 15.82
N GLY A 156 -7.13 15.80 15.22
CA GLY A 156 -8.34 15.61 14.40
C GLY A 156 -8.40 16.58 13.21
N TRP A 157 -7.25 16.81 12.55
CA TRP A 157 -7.17 17.71 11.40
C TRP A 157 -7.80 17.11 10.14
N LYS A 158 -7.74 15.78 9.98
CA LYS A 158 -8.29 15.09 8.81
C LYS A 158 -9.81 15.28 8.72
N GLY A 159 -10.27 15.80 7.59
CA GLY A 159 -11.68 16.10 7.33
C GLY A 159 -12.13 17.48 7.79
N ASP A 160 -11.29 18.26 8.48
CA ASP A 160 -11.57 19.64 8.89
C ASP A 160 -10.78 20.61 7.99
N GLN A 161 -11.49 21.31 7.11
CA GLN A 161 -10.86 22.18 6.10
C GLN A 161 -9.94 23.25 6.71
N ALA A 162 -10.29 23.83 7.86
CA ALA A 162 -9.50 24.88 8.49
C ALA A 162 -8.21 24.31 9.12
N ARG A 163 -8.28 23.10 9.67
CA ARG A 163 -7.13 22.39 10.22
C ARG A 163 -6.25 21.78 9.12
N GLU A 164 -6.83 21.25 8.07
CA GLU A 164 -6.13 20.79 6.87
C GLU A 164 -5.31 21.93 6.24
N ALA A 165 -5.87 23.14 6.18
CA ALA A 165 -5.14 24.32 5.71
C ALA A 165 -3.89 24.64 6.56
N GLN A 166 -3.92 24.36 7.87
CA GLN A 166 -2.74 24.55 8.73
C GLN A 166 -1.63 23.57 8.39
N VAL A 167 -1.97 22.30 8.11
CA VAL A 167 -1.01 21.29 7.66
C VAL A 167 -0.44 21.65 6.28
N LEU A 168 -1.28 22.08 5.34
CA LEU A 168 -0.83 22.56 4.03
C LEU A 168 0.15 23.73 4.16
N ASN A 169 -0.14 24.71 5.02
CA ASN A 169 0.75 25.84 5.27
C ASN A 169 2.08 25.44 5.93
N ALA A 170 2.07 24.40 6.76
CA ALA A 170 3.26 23.82 7.35
C ALA A 170 4.14 23.09 6.31
N LEU A 171 3.50 22.40 5.36
CA LEU A 171 4.18 21.65 4.30
C LEU A 171 4.71 22.56 3.19
N PHE A 172 3.99 23.62 2.83
CA PHE A 172 4.28 24.46 1.66
C PHE A 172 5.74 24.93 1.51
N PRO A 173 6.44 25.36 2.58
CA PRO A 173 7.84 25.79 2.46
C PRO A 173 8.83 24.64 2.20
N ILE A 174 8.41 23.37 2.32
CA ILE A 174 9.28 22.20 2.25
C ILE A 174 9.62 21.79 0.82
N PRO A 175 8.64 21.58 -0.09
CA PRO A 175 8.91 21.34 -1.50
C PRO A 175 9.07 22.66 -2.26
N ASP A 176 9.95 23.54 -1.79
CA ASP A 176 10.30 24.81 -2.45
C ASP A 176 9.12 25.73 -2.82
N ARG A 177 8.07 25.75 -1.99
CA ARG A 177 6.84 26.54 -2.24
C ARG A 177 6.12 26.13 -3.54
N ASP A 178 6.30 24.89 -3.97
CA ASP A 178 5.54 24.29 -5.05
C ASP A 178 4.16 23.87 -4.56
N ARG A 179 3.12 24.49 -5.11
CA ARG A 179 1.72 24.23 -4.73
C ARG A 179 1.28 22.82 -5.13
N ASP A 180 1.67 22.34 -6.30
CA ASP A 180 1.24 21.03 -6.81
C ASP A 180 1.90 19.91 -5.99
N ALA A 181 3.20 20.05 -5.71
CA ALA A 181 3.92 19.10 -4.86
C ALA A 181 3.37 19.10 -3.43
N THR A 182 3.04 20.27 -2.89
CA THR A 182 2.44 20.39 -1.55
C THR A 182 1.10 19.69 -1.48
N LEU A 183 0.21 19.88 -2.46
CA LEU A 183 -1.09 19.22 -2.51
C LEU A 183 -0.94 17.70 -2.68
N ALA A 184 -0.06 17.25 -3.58
CA ALA A 184 0.19 15.82 -3.79
C ALA A 184 0.75 15.14 -2.53
N LEU A 185 1.70 15.78 -1.83
CA LEU A 185 2.23 15.29 -0.56
C LEU A 185 1.15 15.24 0.52
N PHE A 186 0.35 16.30 0.62
CA PHE A 186 -0.72 16.38 1.59
C PHE A 186 -1.74 15.24 1.42
N GLU A 187 -2.14 14.91 0.19
CA GLU A 187 -3.04 13.78 -0.08
C GLU A 187 -2.43 12.45 0.36
N ILE A 188 -1.14 12.23 0.10
CA ILE A 188 -0.44 11.02 0.58
C ILE A 188 -0.40 10.97 2.11
N ILE A 189 -0.13 12.09 2.78
CA ILE A 189 -0.06 12.18 4.25
C ILE A 189 -1.44 11.97 4.88
N LYS A 190 -2.48 12.60 4.33
CA LYS A 190 -3.86 12.54 4.81
C LYS A 190 -4.40 11.10 4.84
N ASN A 191 -4.03 10.29 3.86
CA ASN A 191 -4.47 8.90 3.75
C ASN A 191 -3.62 7.90 4.57
N GLN A 192 -2.54 8.34 5.23
CA GLN A 192 -1.75 7.46 6.11
C GLN A 192 -2.38 7.37 7.51
N PRO A 193 -2.55 6.17 8.08
CA PRO A 193 -3.22 5.98 9.36
C PRO A 193 -2.42 6.47 10.59
N GLY A 194 -1.11 6.70 10.46
CA GLY A 194 -0.23 7.08 11.59
C GLY A 194 -0.17 8.57 11.95
N TYR A 195 -0.96 9.41 11.27
CA TYR A 195 -1.16 10.84 11.56
C TYR A 195 -2.58 11.12 12.01
#